data_AF-A0A7V5ABR2-F1
#
_entry.id   AF-A0A7V5ABR2-F1
#
_cell.length_a   1.000
_cell.length_b   1.000
_cell.length_c   1.000
_cell.angle_alpha   90.00
_cell.angle_beta   90.00
_cell.angle_gamma   90.00
#
_symmetry.space_group_name_H-M   'P 1'
#
loop_
_entity.id
_entity.type
_entity.pdbx_description
1 polymer ?
#
loop_
_entity_poly.entity_id
_entity_poly.type
_entity_poly.pdbx_seq_one_letter_code
_entity_poly.pdbx_strand_id
1 'polypeptide(L)'
;MKRIAVLGLLAVLGLGAFAQVPLVQDLNWDCVRPVYIIAGDFNADGWDDLAVACHSCNTILVGLNPGSATCPVPCPVAWSAPKAFTLPDSPVALAWGLVFVPYEKKGACEYKDFYEIRIFTATQYMPGWTSFKVADPTGLKLATLPTVTATHITLADFNGDGILDLAVLDSLGLKVYFPTAKIDPIDLSPFAQVCHVAFIAPGDLDRDGDVDLVVASNNSLLFFENECLGKFKFKTSIVLGHMLRGIAVADFDDDGKADLGVVDPAFSAFTYVHNDGCWRFSVAQRIKLDGEPVFIVPADFNRDGKVDLAVAEYSGDRVTLLVNLGGKFGVERLIPVGKDPISLAVGDFDRNGIPDLAVALFGGGPAGTGPAVQIIYNPMCATDDCTKKAPCCETGTPTGPCK
;
A
#
# COMPACT_ATOMS: atom_id res chain seq x y z
N MET A 1 -28.35 61.71 -27.56
CA MET A 1 -28.34 61.65 -26.08
C MET A 1 -28.80 60.28 -25.66
N LYS A 2 -28.18 59.49 -24.78
CA LYS A 2 -26.84 59.40 -24.19
C LYS A 2 -26.80 57.93 -23.72
N ARG A 3 -25.78 57.16 -24.08
CA ARG A 3 -25.54 55.82 -23.52
C ARG A 3 -25.24 55.98 -22.03
N ILE A 4 -25.94 55.24 -21.17
CA ILE A 4 -25.57 55.10 -19.75
C ILE A 4 -25.07 53.67 -19.59
N ALA A 5 -23.76 53.54 -19.50
CA ALA A 5 -23.09 52.34 -19.05
C ALA A 5 -23.16 52.30 -17.52
N VAL A 6 -23.69 51.21 -16.96
CA VAL A 6 -23.56 50.92 -15.54
C VAL A 6 -22.37 49.96 -15.41
N LEU A 7 -21.21 50.51 -15.04
CA LEU A 7 -20.06 49.73 -14.57
C LEU A 7 -20.41 49.23 -13.16
N GLY A 8 -20.72 47.94 -13.04
CA GLY A 8 -20.72 47.25 -11.75
C GLY A 8 -19.29 46.92 -11.36
N LEU A 9 -18.76 47.68 -10.40
CA LEU A 9 -17.46 47.44 -9.78
C LEU A 9 -17.56 46.15 -8.93
N LEU A 10 -17.04 45.03 -9.43
CA LEU A 10 -16.87 43.83 -8.60
C LEU A 10 -15.66 44.07 -7.68
N ALA A 11 -15.94 44.39 -6.42
CA ALA A 11 -14.93 44.34 -5.36
C ALA A 11 -14.57 42.88 -5.10
N VAL A 12 -13.44 42.43 -5.68
CA VAL A 12 -12.83 41.15 -5.30
C VAL A 12 -12.14 41.37 -3.96
N LEU A 13 -12.86 41.07 -2.88
CA LEU A 13 -12.24 40.83 -1.57
C LEU A 13 -11.53 39.49 -1.65
N GLY A 14 -10.21 39.54 -1.80
CA GLY A 14 -9.34 38.39 -1.62
C GLY A 14 -9.24 38.00 -0.15
N LEU A 15 -9.39 36.71 0.12
CA LEU A 15 -8.66 35.89 1.09
C LEU A 15 -9.40 34.54 1.21
N GLY A 16 -8.96 33.58 0.39
CA GLY A 16 -9.32 32.18 0.50
C GLY A 16 -8.22 31.37 -0.17
N ALA A 17 -7.44 30.64 0.63
CA ALA A 17 -6.53 29.63 0.12
C ALA A 17 -7.39 28.58 -0.61
N PHE A 18 -7.32 28.56 -1.94
CA PHE A 18 -7.97 27.50 -2.72
C PHE A 18 -7.17 26.22 -2.48
N ALA A 19 -7.76 25.26 -1.76
CA ALA A 19 -7.25 23.90 -1.71
C ALA A 19 -7.14 23.37 -3.15
N GLN A 20 -5.93 23.03 -3.58
CA GLN A 20 -5.66 22.63 -4.97
C GLN A 20 -6.23 21.24 -5.25
N VAL A 21 -6.76 21.05 -6.46
CA VAL A 21 -7.33 19.77 -6.92
C VAL A 21 -6.18 18.84 -7.35
N PRO A 22 -6.13 17.58 -6.87
CA PRO A 22 -5.16 16.60 -7.33
C PRO A 22 -5.23 16.39 -8.84
N LEU A 23 -4.10 16.14 -9.48
CA LEU A 23 -4.07 15.69 -10.87
C LEU A 23 -4.25 14.17 -10.89
N VAL A 24 -5.24 13.68 -11.64
CA VAL A 24 -5.43 12.25 -11.88
C VAL A 24 -4.93 11.91 -13.27
N GLN A 25 -3.94 11.03 -13.37
CA GLN A 25 -3.39 10.49 -14.61
C GLN A 25 -3.92 9.08 -14.86
N ASP A 26 -4.45 8.86 -16.05
CA ASP A 26 -4.82 7.55 -16.55
C ASP A 26 -3.60 6.79 -17.08
N LEU A 27 -3.40 5.56 -16.58
CA LEU A 27 -2.46 4.60 -17.16
C LEU A 27 -3.24 3.53 -17.92
N ASN A 28 -3.24 3.64 -19.26
CA ASN A 28 -3.93 2.74 -20.18
C ASN A 28 -3.14 1.43 -20.38
N TRP A 29 -2.77 0.77 -19.29
CA TRP A 29 -2.09 -0.52 -19.33
C TRP A 29 -3.07 -1.66 -19.62
N ASP A 30 -2.60 -2.69 -20.33
CA ASP A 30 -3.38 -3.85 -20.79
C ASP A 30 -3.61 -4.86 -19.65
N CYS A 31 -4.09 -4.39 -18.50
CA CYS A 31 -4.35 -5.19 -17.32
C CYS A 31 -5.84 -5.55 -17.25
N VAL A 32 -6.16 -6.84 -17.39
CA VAL A 32 -7.54 -7.32 -17.31
C VAL A 32 -7.90 -7.67 -15.87
N ARG A 33 -8.83 -6.91 -15.28
CA ARG A 33 -9.25 -6.99 -13.87
C ARG A 33 -8.06 -6.85 -12.91
N PRO A 34 -7.51 -5.63 -12.74
CA PRO A 34 -6.51 -5.38 -11.73
C PRO A 34 -7.11 -5.63 -10.34
N VAL A 35 -6.40 -6.36 -9.49
CA VAL A 35 -6.88 -6.76 -8.15
C VAL A 35 -5.98 -6.28 -7.02
N TYR A 36 -4.72 -5.94 -7.33
CA TYR A 36 -3.75 -5.48 -6.35
C TYR A 36 -2.69 -4.61 -7.02
N ILE A 37 -2.25 -3.54 -6.36
CA ILE A 37 -1.16 -2.67 -6.82
C ILE A 37 -0.18 -2.42 -5.68
N ILE A 38 1.10 -2.36 -6.01
CA ILE A 38 2.18 -1.94 -5.12
C ILE A 38 3.03 -0.88 -5.82
N ALA A 39 3.69 -0.04 -5.03
CA ALA A 39 4.60 0.99 -5.48
C ALA A 39 5.93 0.89 -4.72
N GLY A 40 7.01 1.30 -5.38
CA GLY A 40 8.34 1.34 -4.81
C GLY A 40 9.42 1.30 -5.88
N ASP A 41 10.64 1.65 -5.54
CA ASP A 41 11.78 1.60 -6.45
C ASP A 41 12.24 0.14 -6.69
N PHE A 42 11.71 -0.50 -7.73
CA PHE A 42 11.98 -1.91 -8.02
C PHE A 42 13.27 -2.12 -8.80
N ASN A 43 13.83 -1.05 -9.37
CA ASN A 43 15.00 -1.09 -10.23
C ASN A 43 16.25 -0.42 -9.60
N ALA A 44 16.10 0.20 -8.43
CA ALA A 44 17.11 0.93 -7.68
C ALA A 44 17.63 2.23 -8.34
N ASP A 45 16.78 2.94 -9.09
CA ASP A 45 17.10 4.26 -9.69
C ASP A 45 16.61 5.46 -8.84
N GLY A 46 16.00 5.15 -7.70
CA GLY A 46 15.43 6.05 -6.69
C GLY A 46 14.04 6.59 -7.03
N TRP A 47 13.43 6.20 -8.15
CA TRP A 47 12.07 6.60 -8.51
C TRP A 47 11.09 5.49 -8.15
N ASP A 48 9.95 5.85 -7.57
CA ASP A 48 8.94 4.85 -7.27
C ASP A 48 8.31 4.32 -8.56
N ASP A 49 8.42 3.01 -8.75
CA ASP A 49 7.83 2.22 -9.83
C ASP A 49 6.46 1.67 -9.40
N LEU A 50 5.77 0.98 -10.33
CA LEU A 50 4.46 0.38 -10.08
C LEU A 50 4.38 -1.06 -10.58
N ALA A 51 3.78 -1.93 -9.76
CA ALA A 51 3.47 -3.30 -10.15
C ALA A 51 2.02 -3.64 -9.83
N VAL A 52 1.33 -4.27 -10.79
CA VAL A 52 -0.11 -4.50 -10.76
C VAL A 52 -0.41 -5.96 -11.04
N ALA A 53 -1.18 -6.60 -10.17
CA ALA A 53 -1.66 -7.96 -10.36
C ALA A 53 -2.92 -7.94 -11.25
N CYS A 54 -2.80 -8.52 -12.44
CA CYS A 54 -3.85 -8.59 -13.44
C CYS A 54 -4.46 -10.00 -13.45
N HIS A 55 -5.60 -10.12 -12.78
CA HIS A 55 -6.15 -11.42 -12.40
C HIS A 55 -6.53 -12.28 -13.61
N SER A 56 -7.32 -11.74 -14.55
CA SER A 56 -7.90 -12.54 -15.63
C SER A 56 -6.97 -12.84 -16.80
N CYS A 57 -5.76 -12.27 -16.81
CA CYS A 57 -4.74 -12.54 -17.82
C CYS A 57 -3.50 -13.23 -17.23
N ASN A 58 -3.54 -13.63 -15.96
CA ASN A 58 -2.45 -14.30 -15.25
C ASN A 58 -1.10 -13.56 -15.39
N THR A 59 -1.14 -12.23 -15.31
CA THR A 59 0.07 -11.42 -15.46
C THR A 59 0.24 -10.47 -14.28
N ILE A 60 1.50 -10.14 -14.02
CA ILE A 60 1.88 -8.95 -13.28
C ILE A 60 2.42 -7.96 -14.31
N LEU A 61 1.89 -6.75 -14.34
CA LEU A 61 2.45 -5.66 -15.13
C LEU A 61 3.33 -4.81 -14.22
N VAL A 62 4.58 -4.60 -14.63
CA VAL A 62 5.54 -3.72 -13.92
C VAL A 62 5.87 -2.54 -14.83
N GLY A 63 5.41 -1.35 -14.47
CA GLY A 63 5.83 -0.11 -15.09
C GLY A 63 6.99 0.50 -14.30
N LEU A 64 8.08 0.81 -15.00
CA LEU A 64 9.18 1.54 -14.41
C LEU A 64 8.95 3.04 -14.62
N ASN A 65 9.09 3.82 -13.57
CA ASN A 65 9.05 5.27 -13.66
C ASN A 65 10.32 5.73 -14.38
N PRO A 66 10.21 6.44 -15.52
CA PRO A 66 11.40 6.87 -16.25
C PRO A 66 12.24 7.90 -15.50
N GLY A 67 11.68 8.48 -14.43
CA GLY A 67 12.26 9.57 -13.68
C GLY A 67 12.45 10.84 -14.50
N SER A 68 13.17 11.79 -13.92
CA SER A 68 13.61 13.00 -14.61
C SER A 68 14.91 13.55 -14.02
N ALA A 69 15.65 14.31 -14.84
CA ALA A 69 16.75 15.15 -14.34
C ALA A 69 16.24 16.45 -13.70
N THR A 70 14.97 16.80 -13.89
CA THR A 70 14.30 17.95 -13.27
C THR A 70 13.52 17.50 -12.05
N CYS A 71 13.65 18.20 -10.93
CA CYS A 71 12.95 17.91 -9.68
C CYS A 71 12.26 19.19 -9.17
N PRO A 72 10.93 19.17 -8.89
CA PRO A 72 10.00 18.05 -9.15
C PRO A 72 9.83 17.77 -10.66
N VAL A 73 9.33 16.58 -10.99
CA VAL A 73 9.00 16.23 -12.38
C VAL A 73 7.75 16.99 -12.80
N PRO A 74 7.67 17.52 -14.04
CA PRO A 74 6.41 18.01 -14.58
C PRO A 74 5.37 16.88 -14.65
N CYS A 75 4.22 17.09 -14.01
CA CYS A 75 3.13 16.12 -14.02
C CYS A 75 2.21 16.33 -15.24
N PRO A 76 1.67 15.26 -15.85
CA PRO A 76 1.87 13.86 -15.49
C PRO A 76 3.23 13.30 -15.93
N VAL A 77 3.77 12.35 -15.16
CA VAL A 77 4.97 11.59 -15.55
C VAL A 77 4.68 10.77 -16.81
N ALA A 78 5.60 10.76 -17.76
CA ALA A 78 5.45 10.04 -19.03
C ALA A 78 5.87 8.55 -18.91
N TRP A 79 5.04 7.73 -18.27
CA TRP A 79 5.29 6.30 -18.08
C TRP A 79 5.48 5.54 -19.40
N SER A 80 6.50 4.70 -19.47
CA SER A 80 6.66 3.74 -20.57
C SER A 80 5.63 2.61 -20.50
N ALA A 81 5.49 1.84 -21.58
CA ALA A 81 4.69 0.62 -21.55
C ALA A 81 5.22 -0.35 -20.48
N PRO A 82 4.33 -0.98 -19.68
CA PRO A 82 4.76 -1.85 -18.61
C PRO A 82 5.31 -3.16 -19.17
N LYS A 83 6.25 -3.76 -18.42
CA LYS A 83 6.76 -5.09 -18.67
C LYS A 83 5.79 -6.12 -18.10
N ALA A 84 5.38 -7.10 -18.91
CA ALA A 84 4.48 -8.16 -18.48
C ALA A 84 5.25 -9.40 -17.97
N PHE A 85 4.84 -9.92 -16.82
CA PHE A 85 5.34 -11.14 -16.21
C PHE A 85 4.21 -12.16 -16.13
N THR A 86 4.26 -13.20 -16.96
CA THR A 86 3.21 -14.23 -17.02
C THR A 86 3.44 -15.30 -15.97
N LEU A 87 2.38 -15.60 -15.22
CA LEU A 87 2.32 -16.64 -14.21
C LEU A 87 1.49 -17.84 -14.72
N PRO A 88 1.71 -19.04 -14.15
CA PRO A 88 0.88 -20.20 -14.45
C PRO A 88 -0.54 -20.11 -13.85
N ASP A 89 -0.78 -19.17 -12.93
CA ASP A 89 -2.05 -18.97 -12.24
C ASP A 89 -2.31 -17.48 -11.97
N SER A 90 -3.56 -17.11 -11.67
CA SER A 90 -4.00 -15.73 -11.50
C SER A 90 -3.43 -15.09 -10.21
N PRO A 91 -2.63 -14.01 -10.30
CA PRO A 91 -2.15 -13.31 -9.12
C PRO A 91 -3.28 -12.55 -8.43
N VAL A 92 -3.24 -12.53 -7.10
CA VAL A 92 -4.25 -11.85 -6.26
C VAL A 92 -3.65 -10.91 -5.23
N ALA A 93 -2.38 -11.08 -4.90
CA ALA A 93 -1.68 -10.25 -3.94
C ALA A 93 -0.24 -10.02 -4.38
N LEU A 94 0.30 -8.86 -4.02
CA LEU A 94 1.67 -8.45 -4.28
C LEU A 94 2.29 -7.88 -3.00
N ALA A 95 3.58 -8.04 -2.87
CA ALA A 95 4.41 -7.32 -1.93
C ALA A 95 5.80 -7.15 -2.55
N TRP A 96 6.62 -6.26 -2.02
CA TRP A 96 8.00 -6.15 -2.46
C TRP A 96 8.90 -5.77 -1.28
N GLY A 97 10.19 -6.03 -1.44
CA GLY A 97 11.17 -5.58 -0.50
C GLY A 97 12.57 -6.12 -0.79
N LEU A 98 13.51 -5.69 0.05
CA LEU A 98 14.88 -6.19 0.03
C LEU A 98 14.93 -7.54 0.71
N VAL A 99 15.49 -8.53 0.02
CA VAL A 99 15.74 -9.85 0.59
C VAL A 99 17.20 -10.23 0.47
N PHE A 100 17.67 -11.00 1.45
CA PHE A 100 18.99 -11.57 1.44
C PHE A 100 19.05 -12.78 0.51
N VAL A 101 20.06 -12.84 -0.35
CA VAL A 101 20.27 -14.00 -1.21
C VAL A 101 21.65 -14.60 -0.91
N PRO A 102 21.70 -15.77 -0.25
CA PRO A 102 22.98 -16.40 0.07
C PRO A 102 23.69 -16.78 -1.23
N TYR A 103 24.85 -16.18 -1.47
CA TYR A 103 25.68 -16.53 -2.64
C TYR A 103 26.65 -17.65 -2.32
N GLU A 104 26.34 -18.86 -2.79
CA GLU A 104 27.31 -19.96 -2.80
C GLU A 104 28.06 -19.99 -4.13
N LYS A 105 29.25 -19.36 -4.18
CA LYS A 105 30.19 -19.65 -5.28
C LYS A 105 30.88 -20.98 -5.00
N LYS A 106 30.59 -22.00 -5.81
CA LYS A 106 31.38 -23.25 -5.82
C LYS A 106 32.88 -22.91 -5.97
N GLY A 107 33.65 -23.13 -4.90
CA GLY A 107 35.11 -23.01 -4.90
C GLY A 107 35.71 -21.67 -4.46
N ALA A 108 34.95 -20.75 -3.85
CA ALA A 108 35.52 -19.56 -3.20
C ALA A 108 35.25 -19.58 -1.69
N CYS A 109 36.26 -19.24 -0.88
CA CYS A 109 36.15 -19.10 0.58
C CYS A 109 35.57 -17.74 1.02
N GLU A 110 34.96 -16.99 0.11
CA GLU A 110 34.48 -15.63 0.35
C GLU A 110 32.97 -15.60 0.14
N TYR A 111 32.23 -15.48 1.24
CA TYR A 111 30.81 -15.16 1.24
C TYR A 111 30.71 -13.64 1.07
N LYS A 112 30.16 -13.18 -0.05
CA LYS A 112 29.74 -11.78 -0.18
C LYS A 112 28.24 -11.74 -0.04
N ASP A 113 27.79 -11.20 1.08
CA ASP A 113 26.40 -10.88 1.34
C ASP A 113 25.93 -9.84 0.31
N PHE A 114 24.82 -10.13 -0.38
CA PHE A 114 24.15 -9.14 -1.20
C PHE A 114 22.64 -9.21 -1.02
N TYR A 115 22.04 -8.02 -1.03
CA TYR A 115 20.60 -7.82 -0.99
C TYR A 115 20.07 -7.68 -2.41
N GLU A 116 18.86 -8.18 -2.63
CA GLU A 116 18.16 -8.06 -3.90
C GLU A 116 16.76 -7.54 -3.66
N ILE A 117 16.35 -6.57 -4.47
CA ILE A 117 14.95 -6.14 -4.52
C ILE A 117 14.15 -7.21 -5.26
N ARG A 118 13.08 -7.68 -4.64
CA ARG A 118 12.17 -8.66 -5.23
C ARG A 118 10.72 -8.25 -5.08
N ILE A 119 9.94 -8.61 -6.09
CA ILE A 119 8.48 -8.60 -6.04
C ILE A 119 8.04 -10.02 -5.69
N PHE A 120 7.18 -10.13 -4.69
CA PHE A 120 6.51 -11.34 -4.26
C PHE A 120 5.07 -11.32 -4.75
N THR A 121 4.55 -12.50 -5.07
CA THR A 121 3.15 -12.66 -5.46
C THR A 121 2.60 -13.99 -4.97
N ALA A 122 1.30 -14.02 -4.68
CA ALA A 122 0.53 -15.24 -4.48
C ALA A 122 -0.62 -15.35 -5.49
N THR A 123 -0.96 -16.58 -5.84
CA THR A 123 -2.01 -16.91 -6.80
C THR A 123 -3.17 -17.67 -6.18
N GLN A 124 -4.32 -17.69 -6.85
CA GLN A 124 -5.59 -18.10 -6.24
C GLN A 124 -6.06 -19.53 -6.55
N TYR A 125 -6.00 -20.02 -7.80
CA TYR A 125 -6.68 -21.26 -8.21
C TYR A 125 -5.79 -22.49 -8.08
N MET A 126 -4.49 -22.31 -8.28
CA MET A 126 -3.44 -23.25 -7.92
C MET A 126 -2.56 -22.54 -6.89
N PRO A 127 -3.03 -22.44 -5.62
CA PRO A 127 -2.38 -21.61 -4.63
C PRO A 127 -0.89 -21.88 -4.55
N GLY A 128 -0.15 -20.83 -4.83
CA GLY A 128 1.28 -20.83 -4.82
C GLY A 128 1.77 -19.42 -4.67
N TRP A 129 3.06 -19.30 -4.38
CA TRP A 129 3.73 -18.02 -4.34
C TRP A 129 5.01 -18.08 -5.13
N THR A 130 5.52 -16.93 -5.55
CA THR A 130 6.84 -16.81 -6.15
C THR A 130 7.43 -15.44 -5.86
N SER A 131 8.75 -15.31 -6.05
CA SER A 131 9.43 -14.02 -6.02
C SER A 131 10.30 -13.87 -7.26
N PHE A 132 10.42 -12.65 -7.77
CA PHE A 132 11.19 -12.37 -8.99
C PHE A 132 11.80 -10.96 -8.97
N LYS A 133 12.83 -10.79 -9.80
CA LYS A 133 13.42 -9.48 -10.11
C LYS A 133 12.77 -8.88 -11.34
N VAL A 134 12.67 -7.57 -11.40
CA VAL A 134 12.16 -6.88 -12.60
C VAL A 134 13.04 -7.15 -13.83
N ALA A 135 14.34 -7.33 -13.64
CA ALA A 135 15.26 -7.67 -14.73
C ALA A 135 14.99 -9.05 -15.38
N ASP A 136 14.36 -9.99 -14.66
CA ASP A 136 14.28 -11.41 -15.03
C ASP A 136 12.83 -11.87 -15.32
N PRO A 137 12.31 -11.71 -16.56
CA PRO A 137 10.88 -11.89 -16.84
C PRO A 137 10.44 -13.28 -17.27
N THR A 138 11.36 -14.25 -17.40
CA THR A 138 11.03 -15.50 -18.09
C THR A 138 10.61 -16.62 -17.13
N GLY A 139 9.41 -17.17 -17.35
CA GLY A 139 9.03 -18.50 -16.85
C GLY A 139 8.97 -18.62 -15.33
N LEU A 140 8.23 -17.70 -14.69
CA LEU A 140 8.03 -17.71 -13.24
C LEU A 140 7.39 -19.03 -12.78
N LYS A 141 7.97 -19.66 -11.77
CA LYS A 141 7.48 -20.90 -11.17
C LYS A 141 6.91 -20.63 -9.78
N LEU A 142 5.79 -21.25 -9.48
CA LEU A 142 5.16 -21.17 -8.17
C LEU A 142 5.74 -22.24 -7.24
N ALA A 143 6.08 -21.83 -6.03
CA ALA A 143 6.18 -22.72 -4.89
C ALA A 143 4.75 -23.01 -4.40
N THR A 144 4.35 -24.28 -4.44
CA THR A 144 3.00 -24.70 -4.05
C THR A 144 2.75 -24.41 -2.58
N LEU A 145 1.56 -23.88 -2.29
CA LEU A 145 1.08 -23.68 -0.94
C LEU A 145 0.10 -24.81 -0.57
N PRO A 146 0.17 -25.38 0.64
CA PRO A 146 -0.84 -26.27 1.18
C PRO A 146 -2.07 -25.44 1.64
N THR A 147 -2.71 -24.75 0.70
CA THR A 147 -3.81 -23.79 0.90
C THR A 147 -4.91 -24.00 -0.14
N VAL A 148 -6.09 -23.39 0.06
CA VAL A 148 -7.24 -23.55 -0.86
C VAL A 148 -7.39 -22.37 -1.80
N THR A 149 -7.38 -21.13 -1.27
CA THR A 149 -7.42 -19.90 -2.07
C THR A 149 -6.67 -18.79 -1.35
N ALA A 150 -5.44 -18.48 -1.79
CA ALA A 150 -4.71 -17.35 -1.23
C ALA A 150 -5.49 -16.04 -1.50
N THR A 151 -5.51 -15.13 -0.53
CA THR A 151 -6.23 -13.84 -0.63
C THR A 151 -5.31 -12.66 -0.44
N HIS A 152 -4.29 -12.77 0.41
CA HIS A 152 -3.38 -11.68 0.73
C HIS A 152 -1.98 -12.21 1.07
N ILE A 153 -0.96 -11.39 0.84
CA ILE A 153 0.38 -11.61 1.37
C ILE A 153 0.88 -10.34 2.05
N THR A 154 1.75 -10.50 3.03
CA THR A 154 2.50 -9.37 3.60
C THR A 154 3.92 -9.80 3.94
N LEU A 155 4.82 -8.83 4.01
CA LEU A 155 6.23 -9.03 4.30
C LEU A 155 6.60 -8.30 5.60
N ALA A 156 7.34 -8.98 6.46
CA ALA A 156 8.03 -8.38 7.60
C ALA A 156 9.13 -9.33 8.07
N ASP A 157 10.08 -8.84 8.87
CA ASP A 157 11.07 -9.68 9.54
C ASP A 157 10.42 -10.31 10.78
N PHE A 158 9.82 -11.49 10.63
CA PHE A 158 9.06 -12.13 11.71
C PHE A 158 9.95 -12.91 12.67
N ASN A 159 11.16 -13.29 12.25
CA ASN A 159 12.09 -14.03 13.09
C ASN A 159 13.25 -13.18 13.65
N GLY A 160 13.34 -11.90 13.29
CA GLY A 160 14.37 -10.98 13.75
C GLY A 160 15.74 -11.21 13.12
N ASP A 161 15.82 -11.85 11.95
CA ASP A 161 17.08 -12.14 11.25
C ASP A 161 17.53 -11.02 10.30
N GLY A 162 16.75 -9.94 10.22
CA GLY A 162 16.99 -8.78 9.36
C GLY A 162 16.56 -9.01 7.91
N ILE A 163 15.87 -10.10 7.60
CA ILE A 163 15.41 -10.47 6.27
C ILE A 163 13.88 -10.52 6.27
N LEU A 164 13.27 -10.04 5.18
CA LEU A 164 11.83 -10.10 5.02
C LEU A 164 11.35 -11.54 4.84
N ASP A 165 10.44 -11.94 5.71
CA ASP A 165 9.67 -13.18 5.67
C ASP A 165 8.30 -12.95 5.03
N LEU A 166 7.63 -14.04 4.67
CA LEU A 166 6.38 -14.00 3.91
C LEU A 166 5.23 -14.57 4.74
N ALA A 167 4.26 -13.74 5.10
CA ALA A 167 2.97 -14.20 5.62
C ALA A 167 1.95 -14.30 4.48
N VAL A 168 1.27 -15.44 4.38
CA VAL A 168 0.24 -15.73 3.37
C VAL A 168 -1.09 -16.03 4.05
N LEU A 169 -2.12 -15.29 3.63
CA LEU A 169 -3.51 -15.51 4.01
C LEU A 169 -4.22 -16.35 2.98
N ASP A 170 -5.02 -17.31 3.42
CA ASP A 170 -5.97 -18.00 2.58
C ASP A 170 -7.33 -18.16 3.29
N SER A 171 -8.26 -18.86 2.65
CA SER A 171 -9.59 -19.13 3.22
C SER A 171 -9.59 -20.18 4.34
N LEU A 172 -8.49 -20.91 4.53
CA LEU A 172 -8.33 -21.89 5.62
C LEU A 172 -7.55 -21.33 6.80
N GLY A 173 -6.78 -20.27 6.60
CA GLY A 173 -6.02 -19.62 7.65
C GLY A 173 -4.81 -18.81 7.19
N LEU A 174 -3.83 -18.73 8.10
CA LEU A 174 -2.65 -17.87 8.00
C LEU A 174 -1.41 -18.75 8.13
N LYS A 175 -0.45 -18.57 7.22
CA LYS A 175 0.85 -19.27 7.26
C LYS A 175 1.99 -18.30 7.08
N VAL A 176 3.06 -18.47 7.86
CA VAL A 176 4.28 -17.66 7.76
C VAL A 176 5.41 -18.53 7.22
N TYR A 177 6.07 -18.07 6.17
CA TYR A 177 7.15 -18.74 5.46
C TYR A 177 8.43 -17.93 5.61
N PHE A 178 9.55 -18.65 5.70
CA PHE A 178 10.90 -18.09 5.79
C PHE A 178 11.67 -18.48 4.53
N PRO A 179 11.62 -17.68 3.44
CA PRO A 179 12.25 -18.06 2.17
C PRO A 179 13.77 -18.26 2.25
N THR A 180 14.41 -17.59 3.20
CA THR A 180 15.87 -17.52 3.38
C THR A 180 16.36 -18.33 4.57
N ALA A 181 15.55 -18.45 5.64
CA ALA A 181 15.89 -19.24 6.80
C ALA A 181 15.54 -20.73 6.62
N LYS A 182 16.32 -21.63 7.23
CA LYS A 182 16.03 -23.07 7.28
C LYS A 182 15.07 -23.41 8.43
N ILE A 183 13.99 -22.63 8.54
CA ILE A 183 12.93 -22.81 9.54
C ILE A 183 11.68 -23.30 8.80
N ASP A 184 11.00 -24.29 9.38
CA ASP A 184 9.75 -24.78 8.82
C ASP A 184 8.67 -23.67 8.87
N PRO A 185 7.77 -23.58 7.88
CA PRO A 185 6.68 -22.62 7.93
C PRO A 185 5.83 -22.77 9.18
N ILE A 186 5.39 -21.65 9.75
CA ILE A 186 4.48 -21.62 10.89
C ILE A 186 3.04 -21.66 10.38
N ASP A 187 2.24 -22.57 10.91
CA ASP A 187 0.83 -22.72 10.56
C ASP A 187 -0.08 -22.17 11.67
N LEU A 188 -0.73 -21.03 11.40
CA LEU A 188 -1.68 -20.38 12.29
C LEU A 188 -3.14 -20.65 11.88
N SER A 189 -3.36 -21.54 10.91
CA SER A 189 -4.68 -21.89 10.40
C SER A 189 -5.68 -22.41 11.43
N PRO A 190 -5.30 -23.19 12.47
CA PRO A 190 -6.25 -23.63 13.50
C PRO A 190 -7.00 -22.49 14.20
N PHE A 191 -6.40 -21.30 14.26
CA PHE A 191 -6.97 -20.13 14.93
C PHE A 191 -7.65 -19.15 13.96
N ALA A 192 -7.40 -19.30 12.66
CA ALA A 192 -7.94 -18.45 11.60
C ALA A 192 -9.08 -19.13 10.81
N GLN A 193 -9.72 -20.18 11.38
CA GLN A 193 -10.94 -20.79 10.82
C GLN A 193 -12.11 -19.79 10.86
N VAL A 194 -12.07 -18.83 9.96
CA VAL A 194 -13.06 -17.76 9.88
C VAL A 194 -13.61 -17.72 8.48
N CYS A 195 -14.93 -17.65 8.42
CA CYS A 195 -15.68 -17.49 7.20
C CYS A 195 -15.35 -16.10 6.63
N HIS A 196 -14.57 -16.03 5.54
CA HIS A 196 -14.14 -14.82 4.84
C HIS A 196 -13.06 -13.99 5.56
N VAL A 197 -11.80 -14.33 5.27
CA VAL A 197 -10.62 -13.55 5.66
C VAL A 197 -10.25 -12.57 4.54
N ALA A 198 -9.94 -11.32 4.90
CA ALA A 198 -9.68 -10.27 3.92
C ALA A 198 -8.20 -9.88 3.85
N PHE A 199 -7.68 -9.24 4.90
CA PHE A 199 -6.32 -8.69 4.93
C PHE A 199 -5.57 -9.11 6.19
N ILE A 200 -4.25 -9.18 6.05
CA ILE A 200 -3.30 -9.26 7.17
C ILE A 200 -2.49 -7.96 7.16
N ALA A 201 -2.25 -7.39 8.33
CA ALA A 201 -1.27 -6.32 8.51
C ALA A 201 -0.23 -6.71 9.58
N PRO A 202 1.07 -6.47 9.34
CA PRO A 202 2.11 -6.61 10.34
C PRO A 202 2.26 -5.32 11.16
N GLY A 203 2.75 -5.44 12.39
CA GLY A 203 3.16 -4.30 13.22
C GLY A 203 3.56 -4.75 14.62
N ASP A 204 4.40 -3.98 15.31
CA ASP A 204 4.74 -4.21 16.72
C ASP A 204 3.59 -3.64 17.60
N LEU A 205 2.66 -4.51 18.01
CA LEU A 205 1.40 -4.11 18.63
C LEU A 205 1.46 -4.02 20.15
N ASP A 206 2.47 -4.62 20.78
CA ASP A 206 2.71 -4.50 22.23
C ASP A 206 4.05 -3.86 22.62
N ARG A 207 4.83 -3.45 21.62
CA ARG A 207 6.01 -2.61 21.73
C ARG A 207 7.21 -3.35 22.33
N ASP A 208 7.29 -4.66 22.10
CA ASP A 208 8.39 -5.51 22.53
C ASP A 208 9.52 -5.62 21.48
N GLY A 209 9.28 -5.10 20.27
CA GLY A 209 10.22 -5.06 19.16
C GLY A 209 10.10 -6.23 18.19
N ASP A 210 9.24 -7.20 18.47
CA ASP A 210 8.90 -8.27 17.53
C ASP A 210 7.68 -7.86 16.69
N VAL A 211 7.71 -8.21 15.41
CA VAL A 211 6.58 -7.88 14.52
C VAL A 211 5.44 -8.86 14.75
N ASP A 212 4.29 -8.35 15.21
CA ASP A 212 3.03 -9.08 15.37
C ASP A 212 2.19 -9.09 14.09
N LEU A 213 1.07 -9.81 14.14
CA LEU A 213 0.10 -9.88 13.05
C LEU A 213 -1.32 -9.57 13.53
N VAL A 214 -2.03 -8.73 12.76
CA VAL A 214 -3.47 -8.53 12.88
C VAL A 214 -4.18 -8.97 11.60
N VAL A 215 -5.28 -9.70 11.75
CA VAL A 215 -6.05 -10.28 10.64
C VAL A 215 -7.49 -9.77 10.67
N ALA A 216 -7.95 -9.21 9.56
CA ALA A 216 -9.35 -8.82 9.36
C ALA A 216 -10.13 -10.03 8.89
N SER A 217 -11.12 -10.40 9.70
CA SER A 217 -11.81 -11.67 9.55
C SER A 217 -13.29 -11.52 9.85
N ASN A 218 -14.10 -11.51 8.80
CA ASN A 218 -15.54 -11.23 8.89
C ASN A 218 -15.84 -9.94 9.68
N ASN A 219 -16.39 -10.04 10.89
CA ASN A 219 -16.72 -8.90 11.75
C ASN A 219 -15.64 -8.53 12.79
N SER A 220 -14.54 -9.28 12.82
CA SER A 220 -13.56 -9.23 13.92
C SER A 220 -12.14 -8.99 13.42
N LEU A 221 -11.34 -8.32 14.24
CA LEU A 221 -9.89 -8.38 14.14
C LEU A 221 -9.38 -9.49 15.05
N LEU A 222 -8.49 -10.32 14.52
CA LEU A 222 -7.78 -11.37 15.26
C LEU A 222 -6.32 -10.95 15.41
N PHE A 223 -5.80 -11.03 16.62
CA PHE A 223 -4.45 -10.61 16.97
C PHE A 223 -3.58 -11.82 17.28
N PHE A 224 -2.41 -11.87 16.65
CA PHE A 224 -1.41 -12.89 16.83
C PHE A 224 -0.12 -12.24 17.31
N GLU A 225 0.27 -12.56 18.55
CA GLU A 225 1.50 -12.09 19.18
C GLU A 225 2.67 -12.96 18.76
N ASN A 226 3.76 -12.32 18.36
CA ASN A 226 5.03 -12.97 18.07
C ASN A 226 5.88 -13.03 19.35
N GLU A 227 5.94 -14.19 20.02
CA GLU A 227 6.77 -14.38 21.23
C GLU A 227 8.27 -14.57 20.90
N CYS A 228 8.80 -13.72 20.02
CA CYS A 228 10.11 -13.79 19.38
C CYS A 228 10.31 -14.94 18.37
N LEU A 229 11.22 -14.73 17.42
CA LEU A 229 11.72 -15.76 16.48
C LEU A 229 10.59 -16.44 15.66
N GLY A 230 9.54 -15.68 15.32
CA GLY A 230 8.39 -16.15 14.56
C GLY A 230 7.43 -17.04 15.38
N LYS A 231 7.51 -17.06 16.71
CA LYS A 231 6.61 -17.89 17.52
C LYS A 231 5.28 -17.20 17.76
N PHE A 232 4.40 -17.31 16.78
CA PHE A 232 3.08 -16.72 16.86
C PHE A 232 2.10 -17.51 17.74
N LYS A 233 1.33 -16.80 18.56
CA LYS A 233 0.14 -17.32 19.27
C LYS A 233 -1.05 -16.39 19.08
N PHE A 234 -2.25 -16.94 19.02
CA PHE A 234 -3.46 -16.13 19.12
C PHE A 234 -3.51 -15.45 20.49
N LYS A 235 -3.61 -14.12 20.51
CA LYS A 235 -3.59 -13.34 21.75
C LYS A 235 -4.96 -12.83 22.15
N THR A 236 -5.67 -12.18 21.23
CA THR A 236 -7.01 -11.64 21.49
C THR A 236 -7.78 -11.39 20.20
N SER A 237 -9.05 -11.04 20.31
CA SER A 237 -9.86 -10.55 19.20
C SER A 237 -10.80 -9.45 19.66
N ILE A 238 -11.18 -8.58 18.73
CA ILE A 238 -12.19 -7.55 18.95
C ILE A 238 -13.20 -7.57 17.82
N VAL A 239 -14.48 -7.42 18.16
CA VAL A 239 -15.58 -7.33 17.19
C VAL A 239 -15.81 -5.86 16.86
N LEU A 240 -15.69 -5.49 15.59
CA LEU A 240 -15.75 -4.07 15.16
C LEU A 240 -16.88 -3.76 14.17
N GLY A 241 -17.28 -4.73 13.35
CA GLY A 241 -18.10 -4.44 12.19
C GLY A 241 -18.91 -5.63 11.72
N HIS A 242 -19.06 -5.76 10.42
CA HIS A 242 -19.82 -6.80 9.75
C HIS A 242 -18.96 -7.53 8.72
N MET A 243 -18.21 -6.81 7.88
CA MET A 243 -17.34 -7.39 6.86
C MET A 243 -16.07 -6.56 6.70
N LEU A 244 -15.17 -6.62 7.69
CA LEU A 244 -13.90 -5.91 7.68
C LEU A 244 -13.06 -6.32 6.46
N ARG A 245 -12.52 -5.33 5.73
CA ARG A 245 -11.75 -5.59 4.52
C ARG A 245 -10.30 -5.15 4.63
N GLY A 246 -10.03 -3.85 4.78
CA GLY A 246 -8.66 -3.31 4.85
C GLY A 246 -8.27 -2.91 6.28
N ILE A 247 -6.98 -3.00 6.59
CA ILE A 247 -6.37 -2.57 7.85
C ILE A 247 -5.15 -1.70 7.51
N ALA A 248 -5.05 -0.53 8.12
CA ALA A 248 -3.84 0.27 8.20
C ALA A 248 -3.32 0.22 9.64
N VAL A 249 -2.00 0.09 9.81
CA VAL A 249 -1.32 0.07 11.12
C VAL A 249 -0.35 1.23 11.15
N ALA A 250 -0.48 2.11 12.15
CA ALA A 250 0.45 3.21 12.41
C ALA A 250 0.18 3.78 13.80
N ASP A 251 1.12 4.53 14.36
CA ASP A 251 0.89 5.39 15.52
C ASP A 251 0.08 6.62 15.06
N PHE A 252 -1.23 6.64 15.33
CA PHE A 252 -2.11 7.70 14.84
C PHE A 252 -2.30 8.83 15.85
N ASP A 253 -1.89 8.67 17.10
CA ASP A 253 -2.00 9.70 18.13
C ASP A 253 -0.68 10.14 18.77
N ASP A 254 0.45 9.70 18.20
CA ASP A 254 1.82 10.01 18.60
C ASP A 254 2.16 9.54 20.04
N ASP A 255 1.47 8.52 20.56
CA ASP A 255 1.80 7.87 21.84
C ASP A 255 2.90 6.79 21.69
N GLY A 256 3.23 6.48 20.44
CA GLY A 256 4.27 5.56 20.03
C GLY A 256 3.86 4.10 20.03
N LYS A 257 2.59 3.77 20.24
CA LYS A 257 2.04 2.43 20.05
C LYS A 257 1.35 2.37 18.69
N ALA A 258 1.43 1.22 18.04
CA ALA A 258 0.72 1.03 16.78
C ALA A 258 -0.80 0.92 17.03
N ASP A 259 -1.55 1.85 16.46
CA ASP A 259 -3.01 1.86 16.36
C ASP A 259 -3.48 1.24 15.03
N LEU A 260 -4.81 1.16 14.83
CA LEU A 260 -5.40 0.56 13.63
C LEU A 260 -6.48 1.45 12.99
N GLY A 261 -6.41 1.57 11.66
CA GLY A 261 -7.47 2.08 10.81
C GLY A 261 -8.13 0.95 10.04
N VAL A 262 -9.44 0.75 10.20
CA VAL A 262 -10.15 -0.40 9.62
C VAL A 262 -11.31 0.05 8.76
N VAL A 263 -11.46 -0.54 7.57
CA VAL A 263 -12.61 -0.29 6.69
C VAL A 263 -13.56 -1.46 6.64
N ASP A 264 -14.85 -1.13 6.63
CA ASP A 264 -15.96 -2.09 6.54
C ASP A 264 -16.89 -1.68 5.38
N PRO A 265 -16.81 -2.34 4.21
CA PRO A 265 -17.70 -2.08 3.08
C PRO A 265 -19.18 -2.29 3.43
N ALA A 266 -19.53 -3.35 4.16
CA ALA A 266 -20.92 -3.67 4.49
C ALA A 266 -21.54 -2.64 5.45
N PHE A 267 -20.72 -2.04 6.31
CA PHE A 267 -21.14 -0.95 7.19
C PHE A 267 -20.91 0.44 6.59
N SER A 268 -20.24 0.53 5.43
CA SER A 268 -19.91 1.80 4.76
C SER A 268 -19.19 2.76 5.71
N ALA A 269 -18.13 2.27 6.36
CA ALA A 269 -17.46 3.02 7.42
C ALA A 269 -15.96 2.75 7.52
N PHE A 270 -15.25 3.78 7.97
CA PHE A 270 -13.93 3.70 8.56
C PHE A 270 -14.05 3.69 10.09
N THR A 271 -13.27 2.85 10.76
CA THR A 271 -13.16 2.74 12.22
C THR A 271 -11.71 2.95 12.63
N TYR A 272 -11.46 3.97 13.45
CA TYR A 272 -10.19 4.15 14.15
C TYR A 272 -10.23 3.39 15.48
N VAL A 273 -9.28 2.47 15.65
CA VAL A 273 -9.11 1.65 16.84
C VAL A 273 -7.80 2.05 17.50
N HIS A 274 -7.91 2.60 18.71
CA HIS A 274 -6.79 2.99 19.52
C HIS A 274 -6.22 1.80 20.29
N ASN A 275 -4.90 1.73 20.39
CA ASN A 275 -4.16 0.76 21.17
C ASN A 275 -3.79 1.33 22.54
N ASP A 276 -4.54 0.97 23.57
CA ASP A 276 -4.28 1.38 24.96
C ASP A 276 -2.99 0.72 25.54
N GLY A 277 -2.34 -0.17 24.78
CA GLY A 277 -1.21 -1.00 25.20
C GLY A 277 -1.66 -2.29 25.89
N CYS A 278 -0.71 -3.21 26.09
CA CYS A 278 -0.96 -4.51 26.71
C CYS A 278 -2.13 -5.28 26.05
N TRP A 279 -2.21 -5.25 24.73
CA TRP A 279 -3.24 -5.93 23.93
C TRP A 279 -4.67 -5.45 24.22
N ARG A 280 -4.84 -4.19 24.65
CA ARG A 280 -6.14 -3.56 24.86
C ARG A 280 -6.41 -2.59 23.73
N PHE A 281 -7.51 -2.84 23.03
CA PHE A 281 -7.92 -2.04 21.88
C PHE A 281 -9.32 -1.48 22.11
N SER A 282 -9.53 -0.22 21.76
CA SER A 282 -10.81 0.47 21.91
C SER A 282 -11.17 1.26 20.66
N VAL A 283 -12.46 1.32 20.33
CA VAL A 283 -12.92 2.14 19.20
C VAL A 283 -12.90 3.60 19.61
N ALA A 284 -11.98 4.38 19.03
CA ALA A 284 -11.84 5.81 19.30
C ALA A 284 -12.75 6.65 18.39
N GLN A 285 -12.92 6.25 17.13
CA GLN A 285 -13.78 6.98 16.19
C GLN A 285 -14.38 6.07 15.11
N ARG A 286 -15.57 6.42 14.62
CA ARG A 286 -16.12 5.91 13.36
C ARG A 286 -16.51 7.05 12.44
N ILE A 287 -16.17 6.92 11.16
CA ILE A 287 -16.53 7.86 10.10
C ILE A 287 -17.31 7.09 9.03
N LYS A 288 -18.48 7.61 8.66
CA LYS A 288 -19.27 7.04 7.57
C LYS A 288 -18.64 7.40 6.21
N LEU A 289 -18.49 6.41 5.35
CA LEU A 289 -17.95 6.52 3.99
C LEU A 289 -18.99 5.95 3.02
N ASP A 290 -19.64 6.81 2.23
CA ASP A 290 -20.84 6.45 1.46
C ASP A 290 -20.63 5.56 0.21
N GLY A 291 -19.43 5.03 -0.03
CA GLY A 291 -19.07 4.34 -1.28
C GLY A 291 -18.42 2.97 -1.13
N GLU A 292 -18.79 2.17 -0.11
CA GLU A 292 -18.21 0.84 0.16
C GLU A 292 -16.67 0.88 0.25
N PRO A 293 -16.11 1.29 1.41
CA PRO A 293 -14.66 1.38 1.57
C PRO A 293 -14.03 -0.01 1.62
N VAL A 294 -13.04 -0.29 0.76
CA VAL A 294 -12.51 -1.64 0.55
C VAL A 294 -11.02 -1.81 0.77
N PHE A 295 -10.26 -0.72 0.70
CA PHE A 295 -8.82 -0.72 0.88
C PHE A 295 -8.41 0.58 1.56
N ILE A 296 -7.35 0.53 2.38
CA ILE A 296 -6.87 1.69 3.13
C ILE A 296 -5.34 1.67 3.20
N VAL A 297 -4.70 2.83 3.04
CA VAL A 297 -3.24 2.99 3.17
C VAL A 297 -2.89 4.18 4.06
N PRO A 298 -1.93 4.04 4.98
CA PRO A 298 -1.40 5.13 5.79
C PRO A 298 -0.25 5.88 5.09
N ALA A 299 -0.25 7.21 5.16
CA ALA A 299 0.88 8.07 4.81
C ALA A 299 0.65 9.50 5.33
N ASP A 300 1.70 10.31 5.49
CA ASP A 300 1.58 11.74 5.79
C ASP A 300 1.30 12.54 4.50
N PHE A 301 0.02 12.58 4.08
CA PHE A 301 -0.40 13.14 2.79
C PHE A 301 -0.38 14.67 2.78
N ASN A 302 -0.37 15.33 3.94
CA ASN A 302 -0.34 16.79 4.04
C ASN A 302 0.98 17.35 4.62
N ARG A 303 1.89 16.46 5.03
CA ARG A 303 3.23 16.76 5.55
C ARG A 303 3.26 17.50 6.88
N ASP A 304 2.24 17.30 7.71
CA ASP A 304 2.18 17.88 9.04
C ASP A 304 2.91 17.03 10.10
N GLY A 305 3.47 15.89 9.69
CA GLY A 305 4.19 14.95 10.53
C GLY A 305 3.31 13.88 11.16
N LYS A 306 1.99 13.88 10.90
CA LYS A 306 1.07 12.86 11.38
C LYS A 306 0.67 11.93 10.25
N VAL A 307 0.42 10.67 10.59
CA VAL A 307 0.00 9.69 9.59
C VAL A 307 -1.49 9.89 9.28
N ASP A 308 -1.78 10.29 8.04
CA ASP A 308 -3.12 10.37 7.44
C ASP A 308 -3.51 9.02 6.79
N LEU A 309 -4.70 8.95 6.19
CA LEU A 309 -5.21 7.74 5.55
C LEU A 309 -5.88 8.03 4.20
N ALA A 310 -5.59 7.21 3.19
CA ALA A 310 -6.34 7.19 1.93
C ALA A 310 -7.17 5.91 1.83
N VAL A 311 -8.44 6.03 1.47
CA VAL A 311 -9.42 4.94 1.43
C VAL A 311 -10.01 4.80 0.03
N ALA A 312 -9.91 3.61 -0.57
CA ALA A 312 -10.60 3.29 -1.82
C ALA A 312 -12.07 2.93 -1.52
N GLU A 313 -13.00 3.61 -2.16
CA GLU A 313 -14.45 3.38 -2.07
C GLU A 313 -14.95 2.78 -3.39
N TYR A 314 -15.18 1.45 -3.36
CA TYR A 314 -15.44 0.61 -4.52
C TYR A 314 -16.65 1.07 -5.32
N SER A 315 -17.83 1.16 -4.69
CA SER A 315 -19.07 1.56 -5.38
C SER A 315 -19.19 3.07 -5.55
N GLY A 316 -18.37 3.83 -4.81
CA GLY A 316 -18.29 5.29 -4.89
C GLY A 316 -17.42 5.83 -6.02
N ASP A 317 -16.67 4.97 -6.73
CA ASP A 317 -15.69 5.35 -7.77
C ASP A 317 -14.76 6.49 -7.33
N ARG A 318 -14.29 6.43 -6.07
CA ARG A 318 -13.49 7.51 -5.47
C ARG A 318 -12.46 7.00 -4.48
N VAL A 319 -11.47 7.84 -4.22
CA VAL A 319 -10.56 7.73 -3.09
C VAL A 319 -10.89 8.84 -2.09
N THR A 320 -11.11 8.48 -0.83
CA THR A 320 -11.32 9.43 0.26
C THR A 320 -10.03 9.62 1.06
N LEU A 321 -9.59 10.86 1.19
CA LEU A 321 -8.48 11.25 2.05
C LEU A 321 -9.03 11.65 3.43
N LEU A 322 -8.59 10.93 4.46
CA LEU A 322 -8.86 11.21 5.87
C LEU A 322 -7.62 11.82 6.51
N VAL A 323 -7.72 13.07 6.95
CA VAL A 323 -6.65 13.78 7.64
C VAL A 323 -6.66 13.46 9.13
N ASN A 324 -5.48 13.24 9.71
CA ASN A 324 -5.26 13.02 11.12
C ASN A 324 -4.95 14.33 11.85
N LEU A 325 -5.72 14.62 12.89
CA LEU A 325 -5.57 15.80 13.73
C LEU A 325 -5.00 15.47 15.12
N GLY A 326 -4.19 14.41 15.21
CA GLY A 326 -3.59 13.88 16.45
C GLY A 326 -4.56 12.94 17.17
N GLY A 327 -4.80 11.76 16.61
CA GLY A 327 -5.75 10.77 17.14
C GLY A 327 -7.22 11.06 16.83
N LYS A 328 -7.49 11.96 15.88
CA LYS A 328 -8.85 12.25 15.40
C LYS A 328 -8.84 12.49 13.90
N PHE A 329 -9.63 11.71 13.18
CA PHE A 329 -9.72 11.78 11.74
C PHE A 329 -10.87 12.67 11.27
N GLY A 330 -10.68 13.33 10.13
CA GLY A 330 -11.71 14.04 9.39
C GLY A 330 -11.62 13.76 7.91
N VAL A 331 -12.75 13.77 7.20
CA VAL A 331 -12.74 13.71 5.73
C VAL A 331 -12.20 15.03 5.20
N GLU A 332 -11.03 15.00 4.59
CA GLU A 332 -10.44 16.18 3.95
C GLU A 332 -10.89 16.30 2.51
N ARG A 333 -10.82 15.19 1.75
CA ARG A 333 -11.02 15.23 0.30
C ARG A 333 -11.67 13.96 -0.22
N LEU A 334 -12.50 14.14 -1.25
CA LEU A 334 -13.07 13.07 -2.06
C LEU A 334 -12.50 13.24 -3.47
N ILE A 335 -11.77 12.24 -3.96
CA ILE A 335 -11.06 12.30 -5.24
C ILE A 335 -11.74 11.30 -6.18
N PRO A 336 -12.48 11.76 -7.20
CA PRO A 336 -13.07 10.87 -8.19
C PRO A 336 -11.98 10.11 -8.96
N VAL A 337 -12.19 8.80 -9.14
CA VAL A 337 -11.32 7.92 -9.92
C VAL A 337 -12.17 7.11 -10.91
N GLY A 338 -11.54 6.19 -11.64
CA GLY A 338 -12.22 5.26 -12.52
C GLY A 338 -13.05 4.22 -11.76
N LYS A 339 -13.56 3.23 -12.51
CA LYS A 339 -14.54 2.28 -12.00
C LYS A 339 -13.94 1.27 -11.01
N ASP A 340 -14.67 1.07 -9.91
CA ASP A 340 -14.42 0.00 -8.93
C ASP A 340 -12.97 0.02 -8.36
N PRO A 341 -12.51 1.10 -7.72
CA PRO A 341 -11.19 1.14 -7.10
C PRO A 341 -11.08 0.09 -6.00
N ILE A 342 -10.04 -0.75 -6.07
CA ILE A 342 -9.94 -1.96 -5.22
C ILE A 342 -8.65 -2.06 -4.41
N SER A 343 -7.59 -1.35 -4.81
CA SER A 343 -6.29 -1.36 -4.14
C SER A 343 -5.57 -0.03 -4.37
N LEU A 344 -4.80 0.39 -3.38
CA LEU A 344 -4.01 1.63 -3.37
C LEU A 344 -2.55 1.32 -3.07
N ALA A 345 -1.65 2.09 -3.66
CA ALA A 345 -0.25 2.12 -3.30
C ALA A 345 0.22 3.56 -3.13
N VAL A 346 1.11 3.80 -2.17
CA VAL A 346 1.70 5.10 -1.88
C VAL A 346 3.11 5.16 -2.48
N GLY A 347 3.45 6.27 -3.12
CA GLY A 347 4.80 6.56 -3.63
C GLY A 347 4.95 8.06 -3.87
N ASP A 348 6.15 8.53 -4.19
CA ASP A 348 6.44 9.90 -4.62
C ASP A 348 6.82 9.86 -6.11
N PHE A 349 5.81 9.81 -6.99
CA PHE A 349 6.03 9.49 -8.41
C PHE A 349 6.63 10.66 -9.18
N ASP A 350 6.44 11.90 -8.70
CA ASP A 350 7.00 13.12 -9.28
C ASP A 350 8.18 13.70 -8.47
N ARG A 351 8.62 13.00 -7.40
CA ARG A 351 9.67 13.43 -6.47
C ARG A 351 9.44 14.84 -5.94
N ASN A 352 8.21 15.13 -5.56
CA ASN A 352 7.84 16.41 -4.94
C ASN A 352 7.96 16.39 -3.40
N GLY A 353 8.23 15.21 -2.82
CA GLY A 353 8.36 14.99 -1.38
C GLY A 353 7.02 14.93 -0.63
N ILE A 354 5.90 14.89 -1.34
CA ILE A 354 4.53 14.70 -0.85
C ILE A 354 4.06 13.34 -1.37
N PRO A 355 3.52 12.45 -0.52
CA PRO A 355 3.02 11.16 -0.98
C PRO A 355 1.88 11.31 -2.01
N ASP A 356 2.05 10.66 -3.15
CA ASP A 356 1.07 10.40 -4.20
C ASP A 356 0.36 9.06 -3.97
N LEU A 357 -0.63 8.76 -4.81
CA LEU A 357 -1.35 7.48 -4.80
C LEU A 357 -1.43 6.86 -6.18
N ALA A 358 -1.21 5.55 -6.26
CA ALA A 358 -1.60 4.75 -7.42
C ALA A 358 -2.83 3.90 -7.06
N VAL A 359 -3.75 3.76 -8.00
CA VAL A 359 -5.07 3.15 -7.80
C VAL A 359 -5.27 2.04 -8.83
N ALA A 360 -5.55 0.82 -8.36
CA ALA A 360 -6.02 -0.28 -9.21
C ALA A 360 -7.54 -0.24 -9.36
N LEU A 361 -8.01 -0.28 -10.60
CA LEU A 361 -9.43 -0.09 -10.95
C LEU A 361 -10.01 -1.38 -11.52
N PHE A 362 -10.67 -2.18 -10.68
CA PHE A 362 -11.14 -3.52 -11.03
C PHE A 362 -12.06 -3.53 -12.25
N GLY A 363 -12.90 -2.50 -12.37
CA GLY A 363 -13.86 -2.30 -13.45
C GLY A 363 -13.27 -1.63 -14.69
N GLY A 364 -11.97 -1.30 -14.68
CA GLY A 364 -11.24 -0.66 -15.77
C GLY A 364 -10.48 -1.63 -16.68
N GLY A 365 -9.59 -1.07 -17.50
CA GLY A 365 -8.75 -1.81 -18.42
C GLY A 365 -9.48 -2.32 -19.66
N PRO A 366 -8.85 -3.22 -20.44
CA PRO A 366 -9.33 -3.63 -21.77
C PRO A 366 -10.70 -4.33 -21.77
N ALA A 367 -11.06 -4.98 -20.66
CA ALA A 367 -12.34 -5.67 -20.50
C ALA A 367 -13.41 -4.83 -19.76
N GLY A 368 -13.07 -3.62 -19.36
CA GLY A 368 -13.87 -2.76 -18.49
C GLY A 368 -14.19 -1.40 -19.12
N THR A 369 -14.45 -0.41 -18.27
CA THR A 369 -14.69 0.99 -18.66
C THR A 369 -13.64 1.89 -18.02
N GLY A 370 -12.79 2.51 -18.85
CA GLY A 370 -11.75 3.42 -18.39
C GLY A 370 -10.39 2.75 -18.16
N PRO A 371 -9.43 3.45 -17.53
CA PRO A 371 -8.07 2.96 -17.33
C PRO A 371 -8.03 1.81 -16.32
N ALA A 372 -7.04 0.93 -16.41
CA ALA A 372 -6.82 -0.13 -15.41
C ALA A 372 -6.15 0.42 -14.14
N VAL A 373 -5.35 1.47 -14.29
CA VAL A 373 -4.61 2.10 -13.20
C VAL A 373 -4.70 3.61 -13.35
N GLN A 374 -4.80 4.32 -12.23
CA GLN A 374 -4.66 5.77 -12.18
C GLN A 374 -3.60 6.16 -11.16
N ILE A 375 -2.89 7.26 -11.43
CA ILE A 375 -2.06 7.93 -10.43
C ILE A 375 -2.75 9.23 -10.03
N ILE A 376 -2.89 9.46 -8.74
CA ILE A 376 -3.34 10.72 -8.15
C ILE A 376 -2.08 11.42 -7.63
N TYR A 377 -1.66 12.47 -8.34
CA TYR A 377 -0.58 13.33 -7.88
C TYR A 377 -1.12 14.30 -6.84
N ASN A 378 -0.58 14.22 -5.63
CA ASN A 378 -0.89 15.10 -4.52
C ASN A 378 -0.25 16.47 -4.81
N PRO A 379 -1.01 17.58 -4.80
CA PRO A 379 -0.60 18.80 -5.49
C PRO A 379 0.74 19.42 -5.06
N MET A 380 1.66 19.47 -6.03
CA MET A 380 2.59 20.57 -6.30
C MET A 380 2.23 21.39 -7.58
N CYS A 381 1.12 21.09 -8.24
CA CYS A 381 0.77 21.68 -9.56
C CYS A 381 0.19 23.10 -9.55
N ALA A 382 0.11 23.79 -8.41
CA ALA A 382 0.07 25.24 -8.40
C ALA A 382 1.02 25.78 -7.34
N THR A 383 1.71 26.87 -7.68
CA THR A 383 2.63 27.60 -6.81
C THR A 383 1.98 27.90 -5.46
N ASP A 384 2.31 27.13 -4.43
CA ASP A 384 2.99 27.59 -3.21
C ASP A 384 2.76 26.61 -2.04
N ASP A 385 3.84 25.90 -1.71
CA ASP A 385 4.31 25.64 -0.33
C ASP A 385 3.22 25.37 0.72
N CYS A 386 2.68 24.15 0.77
CA CYS A 386 2.00 23.66 1.96
C CYS A 386 3.05 23.37 3.05
N THR A 387 3.40 24.45 3.76
CA THR A 387 4.33 24.55 4.89
C THR A 387 5.82 24.51 4.49
N LYS A 388 6.56 25.51 5.00
CA LYS A 388 8.01 25.81 4.84
C LYS A 388 8.98 24.64 5.15
N LYS A 389 8.77 23.46 4.59
CA LYS A 389 9.49 22.23 4.88
C LYS A 389 9.55 21.27 3.69
N ALA A 390 9.14 21.65 2.47
CA ALA A 390 9.42 20.80 1.31
C ALA A 390 10.93 20.74 1.02
N PRO A 391 11.64 19.61 1.26
CA PRO A 391 13.05 19.53 1.06
C PRO A 391 13.28 19.02 -0.35
N CYS A 392 13.49 19.91 -1.31
CA CYS A 392 14.08 19.52 -2.59
C CYS A 392 14.89 20.68 -3.16
N CYS A 393 16.14 20.79 -2.71
CA CYS A 393 17.35 21.11 -3.49
C CYS A 393 18.54 21.35 -2.54
N GLU A 394 19.01 20.33 -1.80
CA GLU A 394 20.44 20.32 -1.46
C GLU A 394 21.21 19.84 -2.69
N THR A 395 21.47 20.80 -3.58
CA THR A 395 22.49 20.66 -4.62
C THR A 395 23.85 20.50 -3.93
N GLY A 396 24.44 19.32 -4.04
CA GLY A 396 25.87 19.14 -3.77
C GLY A 396 26.19 17.89 -2.97
N THR A 397 26.55 16.82 -3.69
CA THR A 397 27.62 15.95 -3.22
C THR A 397 28.80 16.81 -2.74
N PRO A 398 29.33 16.62 -1.51
CA PRO A 398 30.65 17.13 -1.20
C PRO A 398 31.64 16.31 -2.03
N THR A 399 32.06 16.86 -3.16
CA THR A 399 33.28 16.43 -3.84
C THR A 399 34.47 16.97 -3.03
N GLY A 400 34.92 16.20 -2.05
CA GLY A 400 36.15 16.49 -1.33
C GLY A 400 36.62 15.27 -0.52
N PRO A 401 37.91 14.89 -0.60
CA PRO A 401 38.40 13.76 0.18
C PRO A 401 38.46 14.14 1.65
N CYS A 402 37.96 13.26 2.52
CA CYS A 402 38.19 13.34 3.95
C CYS A 402 39.70 13.45 4.21
N LYS A 403 40.12 14.54 4.85
CA LYS A 403 41.42 14.66 5.50
C LYS A 403 41.28 14.34 6.98
#